data_AF-A0A358U3Y9-F1
#
_entry.id   AF-A0A358U3Y9-F1
#
_cell.length_a   1.000
_cell.length_b   1.000
_cell.length_c   1.000
_cell.angle_alpha   90.00
_cell.angle_beta   90.00
_cell.angle_gamma   90.00
#
_symmetry.space_group_name_H-M   'P 1'
#
loop_
_entity.id
_entity.type
_entity.pdbx_description
1 polymer ?
#
loop_
_entity_poly.entity_id
_entity_poly.type
_entity_poly.pdbx_seq_one_letter_code
_entity_poly.pdbx_strand_id
1 'polypeptide(L)'
;MLKTMGAYMNVPLEDYDEGMLFHVVELMKEKFREQAVETILEDTWNVQKKRRKLCKNEAGDWELMDNEPLEIIHNEESKVRETLEVMTVELTVKVEDCI
;
A
#
# COMPACT_ATOMS: atom_id res chain seq x y z
N MET A 1 -14.66 -21.57 3.79
CA MET A 1 -13.31 -21.56 4.42
C MET A 1 -12.96 -20.13 4.77
N LEU A 2 -12.37 -19.89 5.95
CA LEU A 2 -11.99 -18.53 6.36
C LEU A 2 -10.66 -18.14 5.71
N LYS A 3 -10.65 -17.04 4.96
CA LYS A 3 -9.46 -16.48 4.27
C LYS A 3 -9.26 -15.03 4.68
N THR A 4 -8.09 -14.48 4.36
CA THR A 4 -7.82 -13.04 4.48
C THR A 4 -7.60 -12.46 3.11
N MET A 5 -8.33 -11.39 2.79
CA MET A 5 -8.13 -10.59 1.60
C MET A 5 -7.45 -9.28 1.99
N GLY A 6 -6.54 -8.79 1.16
CA GLY A 6 -5.74 -7.61 1.47
C GLY A 6 -5.37 -6.81 0.23
N ALA A 7 -5.27 -5.50 0.40
CA ALA A 7 -4.86 -4.55 -0.63
C ALA A 7 -4.07 -3.43 0.04
N TYR A 8 -3.32 -2.69 -0.77
CA TYR A 8 -2.60 -1.53 -0.29
C TYR A 8 -2.68 -0.39 -1.30
N MET A 9 -2.52 0.83 -0.80
CA MET A 9 -2.44 2.04 -1.60
C MET A 9 -1.30 2.92 -1.08
N ASN A 10 -0.52 3.49 -1.99
CA ASN A 10 0.51 4.47 -1.65
C ASN A 10 -0.05 5.88 -1.86
N VAL A 11 0.06 6.72 -0.83
CA VAL A 11 -0.30 8.13 -0.89
C VAL A 11 0.97 8.96 -0.73
N PRO A 12 1.29 9.91 -1.62
CA PRO A 12 2.39 10.84 -1.43
C PRO A 12 2.31 11.48 -0.04
N LEU A 13 3.44 11.53 0.68
CA LEU A 13 3.43 12.03 2.06
C LEU A 13 3.05 13.52 2.13
N GLU A 14 3.32 14.27 1.06
CA GLU A 14 2.93 15.68 0.90
C GLU A 14 1.41 15.89 0.85
N ASP A 15 0.67 14.89 0.35
CA ASP A 15 -0.80 14.89 0.23
C ASP A 15 -1.48 14.10 1.36
N TYR A 16 -0.69 13.52 2.28
CA TYR A 16 -1.22 12.64 3.31
C TYR A 16 -1.70 13.42 4.54
N ASP A 17 -3.00 13.33 4.81
CA ASP A 17 -3.61 13.73 6.07
C ASP A 17 -4.61 12.66 6.57
N GLU A 18 -5.20 12.90 7.75
CA GLU A 18 -6.17 11.96 8.33
C GLU A 18 -7.49 11.86 7.54
N GLY A 19 -7.88 12.92 6.83
CA GLY A 19 -9.06 12.91 5.97
C GLY A 19 -8.85 12.08 4.71
N MET A 20 -7.68 12.22 4.08
CA MET A 20 -7.23 11.42 2.95
C MET A 20 -7.17 9.94 3.33
N LEU A 21 -6.63 9.62 4.51
CA LEU A 21 -6.64 8.24 5.02
C LEU A 21 -8.07 7.67 5.10
N PHE A 22 -9.01 8.39 5.70
CA PHE A 22 -10.39 7.91 5.83
C PHE A 22 -10.99 7.65 4.45
N HIS A 23 -10.80 8.58 3.51
CA HIS A 23 -11.29 8.43 2.15
C HIS A 23 -10.69 7.21 1.44
N VAL A 24 -9.38 7.01 1.53
CA VAL A 24 -8.68 5.85 0.96
C VAL A 24 -9.20 4.54 1.54
N VAL A 25 -9.37 4.46 2.86
CA VAL A 25 -9.89 3.25 3.53
C VAL A 25 -11.31 2.93 3.06
N GLU A 26 -12.20 3.91 3.01
CA GLU A 26 -13.58 3.68 2.55
C GLU A 26 -13.64 3.28 1.07
N LEU A 27 -12.83 3.91 0.22
CA LEU A 27 -12.70 3.53 -1.19
C LEU A 27 -12.23 2.08 -1.35
N MET A 28 -11.23 1.65 -0.57
CA MET A 28 -10.74 0.27 -0.60
C MET A 28 -11.79 -0.72 -0.10
N LYS A 29 -12.55 -0.39 0.95
CA LYS A 29 -13.67 -1.22 1.42
C LYS A 29 -14.75 -1.37 0.35
N GLU A 30 -15.13 -0.27 -0.31
CA GLU A 30 -16.11 -0.28 -1.40
C GLU A 30 -15.63 -1.21 -2.53
N LYS A 31 -14.38 -1.08 -2.95
CA LYS A 31 -13.80 -1.95 -3.99
C LYS A 31 -13.79 -3.42 -3.58
N PHE A 32 -13.49 -3.73 -2.33
CA PHE A 32 -13.58 -5.09 -1.85
C PHE A 32 -15.01 -5.63 -1.86
N ARG A 33 -16.00 -4.84 -1.46
CA ARG A 33 -17.41 -5.25 -1.52
C ARG A 33 -17.90 -5.46 -2.94
N GLU A 34 -17.43 -4.65 -3.89
CA GLU A 34 -17.75 -4.80 -5.32
C GLU A 34 -17.11 -6.07 -5.94
N GLN A 35 -15.91 -6.45 -5.50
CA GLN A 35 -15.14 -7.54 -6.09
C GLN A 35 -15.27 -8.88 -5.36
N ALA A 36 -15.67 -8.87 -4.09
CA ALA A 36 -15.73 -10.07 -3.28
C ALA A 36 -16.84 -11.01 -3.77
N VAL A 37 -16.46 -12.25 -4.01
CA VAL A 37 -17.40 -13.36 -4.25
C VAL A 37 -17.75 -14.04 -2.92
N GLU A 38 -16.82 -13.98 -1.97
CA GLU A 38 -16.98 -14.42 -0.58
C GLU A 38 -17.74 -13.41 0.30
N THR A 39 -18.32 -13.89 1.39
CA THR A 39 -18.92 -13.05 2.42
C THR A 39 -17.83 -12.31 3.20
N ILE A 40 -17.89 -10.98 3.21
CA ILE A 40 -16.99 -10.13 3.98
C ILE A 40 -17.45 -10.06 5.44
N LEU A 41 -16.53 -10.32 6.37
CA LEU A 41 -16.76 -10.12 7.81
C LEU A 41 -16.44 -8.68 8.20
N GLU A 42 -17.46 -7.82 8.15
CA GLU A 42 -17.34 -6.36 8.31
C GLU A 42 -16.76 -5.90 9.67
N ASP A 43 -16.75 -6.74 10.70
CA ASP A 43 -16.13 -6.46 11.99
C ASP A 43 -14.62 -6.77 12.04
N THR A 44 -14.06 -7.31 10.95
CA THR A 44 -12.67 -7.79 10.89
C THR A 44 -11.72 -6.91 10.07
N TRP A 45 -12.18 -5.73 9.64
CA TRP A 45 -11.32 -4.78 8.93
C TRP A 45 -10.12 -4.38 9.80
N ASN A 46 -8.93 -4.47 9.22
CA ASN A 46 -7.69 -4.05 9.85
C ASN A 46 -6.93 -3.13 8.90
N VAL A 47 -6.62 -1.93 9.38
CA VAL A 47 -5.89 -0.88 8.65
C VAL A 47 -4.49 -0.76 9.24
N GLN A 48 -3.47 -0.93 8.40
CA GLN A 48 -2.08 -0.67 8.76
C GLN A 48 -1.52 0.47 7.92
N LYS A 49 -0.57 1.21 8.48
CA LYS A 49 0.07 2.35 7.83
C LYS A 49 1.56 2.21 7.97
N LYS A 50 2.29 2.37 6.87
CA LYS A 50 3.74 2.31 6.86
C LYS A 50 4.30 3.41 5.97
N ARG A 51 5.13 4.27 6.52
CA ARG A 51 5.93 5.21 5.73
C ARG A 51 6.97 4.42 4.94
N ARG A 52 7.05 4.65 3.63
CA ARG A 52 7.99 3.99 2.72
C ARG A 52 8.59 5.01 1.78
N LYS A 53 9.72 4.64 1.18
CA LYS A 53 10.39 5.42 0.14
C LYS A 53 10.35 4.62 -1.17
N LEU A 54 9.80 5.23 -2.20
CA LEU A 54 9.75 4.68 -3.55
C LEU A 54 10.87 5.32 -4.38
N CYS A 55 11.42 4.55 -5.32
CA CYS A 55 12.34 5.05 -6.32
C CYS A 55 11.77 4.82 -7.72
N LYS A 56 12.05 5.75 -8.62
CA LYS A 56 11.66 5.61 -10.01
C LYS A 56 12.64 4.70 -10.73
N ASN A 57 12.15 3.63 -11.32
CA ASN A 57 12.95 2.71 -12.13
C ASN A 57 13.24 3.33 -13.52
N GLU A 58 13.99 2.62 -14.37
CA GLU A 58 14.35 3.10 -15.71
C GLU A 58 13.14 3.16 -16.67
N ALA A 59 12.08 2.39 -16.39
CA ALA A 59 10.82 2.44 -17.12
C ALA A 59 9.92 3.62 -16.71
N GLY A 60 10.27 4.31 -15.62
CA GLY A 60 9.49 5.42 -15.07
C GLY A 60 8.48 5.03 -14.00
N ASP A 61 8.41 3.75 -13.62
CA ASP A 61 7.51 3.24 -12.59
C ASP A 61 8.11 3.42 -11.19
N TRP A 62 7.23 3.59 -10.20
CA TRP A 62 7.60 3.71 -8.80
C TRP A 62 7.69 2.33 -8.14
N GLU A 63 8.87 1.95 -7.69
CA GLU A 63 9.13 0.68 -7.01
C GLU A 63 9.57 0.90 -5.56
N LEU A 64 9.32 -0.10 -4.71
CA LEU A 64 9.85 -0.10 -3.36
C LEU A 64 11.38 -0.19 -3.43
N MET A 65 12.05 0.65 -2.64
CA MET A 65 13.46 0.45 -2.38
C MET A 65 13.56 -0.78 -1.48
N ASP A 66 13.69 -1.97 -2.08
CA ASP A 66 13.93 -3.20 -1.34
C ASP A 66 15.18 -3.03 -0.45
N ASN A 67 15.14 -3.64 0.72
CA ASN A 67 16.13 -3.50 1.80
C ASN A 67 17.57 -3.86 1.37
N GLU A 68 18.24 -3.02 0.58
CA GLU A 68 19.70 -2.99 0.60
C GLU A 68 20.13 -2.28 1.89
N PRO A 69 21.10 -2.85 2.62
CA PRO A 69 21.60 -2.20 3.83
C PRO A 69 22.07 -0.80 3.45
N LEU A 70 21.86 0.16 4.35
CA LEU A 70 22.41 1.52 4.30
C LEU A 70 23.95 1.53 4.39
N GLU A 71 24.63 0.53 3.82
CA GLU A 71 26.06 0.52 3.58
C GLU A 71 26.30 0.92 2.13
N ILE A 72 26.47 2.23 1.96
CA ILE A 72 27.49 2.79 1.08
C ILE A 72 27.56 2.13 -0.31
N ILE A 73 26.63 2.49 -1.18
CA ILE A 73 26.97 2.62 -2.59
C ILE A 73 27.29 4.09 -2.84
N HIS A 74 28.49 4.51 -2.38
CA HIS A 74 29.26 5.53 -3.06
C HIS A 74 29.71 4.93 -4.41
N ASN A 75 28.78 4.72 -5.35
CA ASN A 75 29.14 4.75 -6.76
C ASN A 75 28.84 6.15 -7.25
N GLU A 76 29.91 6.86 -7.60
CA GLU A 76 29.94 8.21 -8.16
C GLU A 76 29.24 8.32 -9.55
N GLU A 77 28.35 7.39 -9.89
CA GLU A 77 27.57 7.34 -11.13
C GLU A 77 26.08 6.98 -10.91
N SER A 78 25.57 7.02 -9.67
CA SER A 78 24.14 6.84 -9.40
C SER A 78 23.37 8.04 -9.95
N LYS A 79 22.91 7.92 -11.22
CA LYS A 79 21.88 8.76 -11.82
C LYS A 79 20.84 9.07 -10.73
N VAL A 80 20.54 10.34 -10.54
CA VAL A 80 19.51 10.84 -9.61
C VAL A 80 18.18 10.14 -9.91
N ARG A 81 17.96 8.96 -9.33
CA ARG A 81 16.67 8.28 -9.40
C ARG A 81 15.75 9.11 -8.51
N GLU A 82 14.72 9.69 -9.12
CA GLU A 82 13.69 10.43 -8.38
C GLU A 82 13.18 9.54 -7.24
N THR A 83 13.09 10.09 -6.04
CA THR A 83 12.57 9.37 -4.87
C THR A 83 11.33 10.04 -4.34
N LEU A 84 10.34 9.25 -3.95
CA LEU A 84 9.09 9.73 -3.39
C LEU A 84 8.84 9.09 -2.03
N GLU A 85 8.57 9.91 -1.02
CA GLU A 85 8.11 9.40 0.26
C GLU A 85 6.59 9.24 0.22
N VAL A 86 6.12 8.08 0.66
CA VAL A 86 4.70 7.75 0.65
C VAL A 86 4.28 7.19 2.00
N MET A 87 3.00 7.40 2.34
CA MET A 87 2.31 6.58 3.30
C MET A 87 1.64 5.42 2.57
N THR A 88 2.09 4.20 2.82
CA THR A 88 1.40 2.99 2.38
C THR A 88 0.30 2.66 3.37
N VAL A 89 -0.96 2.69 2.92
CA VAL A 89 -2.13 2.25 3.67
C VAL A 89 -2.47 0.84 3.23
N GLU A 90 -2.42 -0.11 4.14
CA GLU A 90 -2.76 -1.52 3.90
C GLU A 90 -4.10 -1.81 4.58
N LEU A 91 -5.05 -2.39 3.84
CA LEU A 91 -6.36 -2.79 4.34
C LEU A 91 -6.48 -4.30 4.18
N THR A 92 -6.81 -4.98 5.28
CA THR A 92 -7.07 -6.43 5.29
C THR A 92 -8.42 -6.72 5.92
N VAL A 93 -9.06 -7.80 5.48
CA VAL A 93 -10.35 -8.26 5.99
C VAL A 93 -10.45 -9.76 5.90
N LYS A 94 -11.19 -10.38 6.83
CA LYS A 94 -11.51 -11.80 6.76
C LYS A 94 -12.73 -11.99 5.89
N VAL A 95 -12.67 -13.04 5.06
CA VAL A 95 -13.77 -13.43 4.18
C VAL A 95 -14.07 -14.91 4.34
N GLU A 96 -15.33 -15.29 4.09
CA GLU A 96 -15.81 -16.67 4.15
C GLU A 96 -16.51 -17.05 2.85
N ASP A 97 -16.13 -18.20 2.28
CA ASP A 97 -16.79 -18.69 1.06
C ASP A 97 -18.31 -18.87 1.27
N CYS A 98 -19.10 -18.34 0.34
CA CYS A 98 -20.52 -18.64 0.26
C CYS A 98 -20.67 -20.11 -0.20
N ILE A 99 -21.19 -20.98 0.67
CA ILE A 99 -21.47 -22.40 0.36
C ILE A 99 -22.71 -22.49 -0.53
#